data_AF-A0A357GVU7-F1
#
_entry.id   AF-A0A357GVU7-F1
#
_cell.length_a   1.000
_cell.length_b   1.000
_cell.length_c   1.000
_cell.angle_alpha   90.00
_cell.angle_beta   90.00
_cell.angle_gamma   90.00
#
_symmetry.space_group_name_H-M   'P 1'
#
loop_
_entity.id
_entity.type
_entity.pdbx_description
1 polymer ?
#
loop_
_entity_poly.entity_id
_entity_poly.type
_entity_poly.pdbx_seq_one_letter_code
_entity_poly.pdbx_strand_id
1 'polypeptide(L)'
;MFHYVCSFLLYWFLTLSVEAGVIFLFLKKFWPECRLSNKEIFLAVVFASSLTLPYVWFVFPYLISGFVWAMIVAEIFVVAVEMIFYRVYLRFGLVKALVISLTANLISWGVGEMLHVWFGGGK
;
A
#
# COMPACT_ATOMS: atom_id res chain seq x y z
N MET A 1 17.45 15.83 -3.51
CA MET A 1 16.08 16.16 -3.07
C MET A 1 15.06 16.06 -4.21
N PHE A 2 15.19 16.81 -5.30
CA PHE A 2 14.25 16.74 -6.45
C PHE A 2 14.07 15.32 -7.02
N HIS A 3 15.18 14.62 -7.33
CA HIS A 3 15.12 13.22 -7.80
C HIS A 3 14.45 12.25 -6.82
N TYR A 4 14.58 12.50 -5.51
CA TYR A 4 13.95 11.65 -4.49
C TYR A 4 12.44 11.83 -4.47
N VAL A 5 11.96 13.06 -4.60
CA VAL A 5 10.53 13.37 -4.71
C VAL A 5 9.93 12.79 -5.99
N CYS A 6 10.63 12.91 -7.13
CA CYS A 6 10.16 12.29 -8.38
C CYS A 6 10.09 10.76 -8.26
N SER A 7 11.06 10.14 -7.59
CA SER A 7 11.03 8.69 -7.33
C SER A 7 9.83 8.34 -6.45
N PHE A 8 9.64 9.06 -5.33
CA PHE A 8 8.48 8.89 -4.46
C PHE A 8 7.16 8.96 -5.25
N LEU A 9 6.98 9.97 -6.11
CA LEU A 9 5.75 10.10 -6.91
C LEU A 9 5.57 8.91 -7.85
N LEU A 10 6.63 8.44 -8.51
CA LEU A 10 6.57 7.26 -9.38
C LEU A 10 6.16 6.01 -8.60
N TYR A 11 6.82 5.75 -7.46
CA TYR A 11 6.49 4.60 -6.60
C TYR A 11 5.08 4.73 -6.03
N TRP A 12 4.65 5.93 -5.63
CA TRP A 12 3.28 6.18 -5.19
C TRP A 12 2.26 5.82 -6.28
N PHE A 13 2.46 6.29 -7.52
CA PHE A 13 1.58 5.93 -8.65
C PHE A 13 1.56 4.42 -8.93
N LEU A 14 2.72 3.78 -8.85
CA LEU A 14 2.85 2.33 -9.03
C LEU A 14 2.09 1.57 -7.94
N THR A 15 2.31 1.91 -6.67
CA THR A 15 1.62 1.34 -5.52
C THR A 15 0.11 1.47 -5.67
N LEU A 16 -0.39 2.67 -5.99
CA LEU A 16 -1.81 2.88 -6.23
C LEU A 16 -2.37 1.98 -7.33
N SER A 17 -1.62 1.81 -8.41
CA SER A 17 -2.06 1.00 -9.56
C SER A 17 -2.13 -0.48 -9.19
N VAL A 18 -1.11 -0.98 -8.47
CA VAL A 18 -1.05 -2.38 -8.03
C VAL A 18 -2.11 -2.65 -6.97
N GLU A 19 -2.20 -1.84 -5.92
CA GLU A 19 -3.14 -2.02 -4.82
C GLU A 19 -4.59 -1.90 -5.29
N ALA A 20 -4.91 -0.93 -6.14
CA ALA A 20 -6.26 -0.82 -6.69
C ALA A 20 -6.63 -2.06 -7.51
N GLY A 21 -5.70 -2.58 -8.32
CA GLY A 21 -5.89 -3.82 -9.07
C GLY A 21 -6.11 -5.02 -8.15
N VAL A 22 -5.26 -5.18 -7.13
CA VAL A 22 -5.36 -6.26 -6.14
C VAL A 22 -6.69 -6.19 -5.41
N ILE A 23 -7.04 -5.06 -4.80
CA ILE A 23 -8.27 -4.92 -4.02
C ILE A 23 -9.50 -5.13 -4.90
N PHE A 24 -9.50 -4.59 -6.12
CA PHE A 24 -10.59 -4.80 -7.07
C PHE A 24 -10.77 -6.29 -7.39
N LEU A 25 -9.71 -6.99 -7.77
CA LEU A 25 -9.76 -8.43 -8.09
C LEU A 25 -10.13 -9.26 -6.87
N PHE A 26 -9.58 -8.93 -5.70
CA PHE A 26 -9.77 -9.65 -4.46
C PHE A 26 -11.22 -9.52 -3.97
N LEU A 27 -11.77 -8.31 -3.96
CA LEU A 27 -13.18 -8.08 -3.62
C LEU A 27 -14.12 -8.81 -4.58
N LYS A 28 -13.87 -8.71 -5.89
CA LYS A 28 -14.76 -9.33 -6.89
C LYS A 28 -14.74 -10.86 -6.85
N LYS A 29 -13.61 -11.45 -6.48
CA LYS A 29 -13.42 -12.92 -6.43
C LYS A 29 -13.88 -13.53 -5.11
N PHE A 30 -13.52 -12.93 -3.98
CA PHE A 30 -13.73 -13.54 -2.65
C PHE A 30 -14.97 -12.99 -1.93
N TRP A 31 -15.44 -11.79 -2.29
CA TRP A 31 -16.63 -11.18 -1.70
C TRP A 31 -17.51 -10.50 -2.76
N PRO A 32 -18.04 -11.26 -3.73
CA PRO A 32 -18.88 -10.72 -4.80
C PRO A 32 -20.14 -10.01 -4.30
N GLU A 33 -20.57 -10.26 -3.06
CA GLU A 33 -21.68 -9.57 -2.41
C GLU A 33 -21.35 -8.13 -1.99
N CYS A 34 -20.08 -7.72 -1.95
CA CYS A 34 -19.68 -6.34 -1.71
C CYS A 34 -20.06 -5.44 -2.90
N ARG A 35 -21.13 -4.67 -2.73
CA ARG A 35 -21.63 -3.71 -3.74
C ARG A 35 -20.89 -2.36 -3.69
N LEU A 36 -19.56 -2.39 -3.69
CA LEU A 36 -18.76 -1.16 -3.80
C LEU A 36 -18.61 -0.76 -5.25
N SER A 37 -18.74 0.54 -5.52
CA SER A 37 -18.42 1.11 -6.82
C SER A 37 -16.90 1.14 -7.04
N ASN A 38 -16.48 1.09 -8.31
CA ASN A 38 -15.07 1.23 -8.67
C ASN A 38 -14.47 2.54 -8.16
N LYS A 39 -15.29 3.60 -8.06
CA LYS A 39 -14.88 4.90 -7.53
C LYS A 39 -14.57 4.82 -6.03
N GLU A 40 -15.40 4.14 -5.24
CA GLU A 40 -15.15 3.96 -3.80
C GLU A 40 -13.87 3.18 -3.55
N ILE A 41 -13.63 2.11 -4.31
CA ILE A 41 -12.39 1.32 -4.21
C ILE A 41 -11.17 2.19 -4.56
N PHE A 42 -11.23 2.90 -5.68
CA PHE A 42 -10.13 3.76 -6.11
C PHE A 42 -9.83 4.87 -5.10
N LEU A 43 -10.86 5.56 -4.60
CA LEU A 43 -10.68 6.58 -3.57
C LEU A 43 -10.12 5.99 -2.28
N ALA A 44 -10.59 4.81 -1.87
CA ALA A 44 -10.08 4.16 -0.68
C ALA A 44 -8.58 3.87 -0.78
N VAL A 45 -8.11 3.36 -1.91
CA VAL A 45 -6.70 3.11 -2.17
C VAL A 45 -5.93 4.43 -2.18
N VAL A 46 -6.37 5.41 -2.97
CA VAL A 46 -5.69 6.72 -3.06
C VAL A 46 -5.53 7.37 -1.68
N PHE A 47 -6.59 7.44 -0.89
CA PHE A 47 -6.51 8.07 0.43
C PHE A 47 -5.69 7.25 1.42
N ALA A 48 -5.88 5.93 1.47
CA ALA A 48 -5.17 5.09 2.43
C ALA A 48 -3.65 5.09 2.15
N SER A 49 -3.22 4.86 0.91
CA SER A 49 -1.80 4.86 0.55
C SER A 49 -1.18 6.26 0.63
N SER A 50 -1.95 7.33 0.36
CA SER A 50 -1.45 8.72 0.54
C SER A 50 -1.28 9.12 2.00
N LEU A 51 -2.03 8.49 2.92
CA LEU A 51 -1.87 8.71 4.35
C LEU A 51 -0.65 7.97 4.91
N THR A 52 -0.18 6.90 4.26
CA THR A 52 0.87 6.03 4.77
C THR A 52 2.22 6.24 4.09
N LEU A 53 2.26 6.31 2.75
CA LEU A 53 3.50 6.36 1.97
C LEU A 53 4.42 7.54 2.30
N PRO A 54 3.94 8.76 2.59
CA PRO A 54 4.82 9.85 3.00
C PRO A 54 5.58 9.52 4.29
N TYR A 55 4.98 8.78 5.23
CA TYR A 55 5.67 8.37 6.46
C TYR A 55 6.73 7.32 6.17
N VAL A 56 6.42 6.35 5.30
CA VAL A 56 7.37 5.32 4.87
C VAL A 56 8.60 5.93 4.21
N TRP A 57 8.42 6.92 3.33
CA TRP A 57 9.51 7.50 2.56
C TRP A 57 10.27 8.64 3.28
N PHE A 58 9.57 9.46 4.05
CA PHE A 58 10.15 10.70 4.58
C PHE A 58 10.28 10.74 6.10
N VAL A 59 9.65 9.81 6.83
CA VAL A 59 9.63 9.84 8.30
C VAL A 59 10.41 8.66 8.88
N PHE A 60 10.03 7.41 8.57
CA PHE A 60 10.64 6.23 9.18
C PHE A 60 12.15 6.06 8.93
N PRO A 61 12.70 6.34 7.73
CA PRO A 61 14.14 6.25 7.49
C PRO A 61 14.97 7.19 8.37
N TYR A 62 14.37 8.27 8.89
CA TYR A 62 15.03 9.23 9.77
C TYR A 62 14.79 8.94 11.26
N LEU A 63 13.66 8.30 11.60
CA LEU A 63 13.32 7.99 12.99
C LEU A 63 13.93 6.67 13.49
N ILE A 64 14.13 5.70 12.60
CA ILE A 64 14.51 4.33 12.98
C ILE A 64 15.88 4.01 12.39
N SER A 65 16.85 3.76 13.28
CA SER A 65 18.17 3.31 12.88
C SER A 65 18.13 1.87 12.37
N GLY A 66 18.64 1.66 11.16
CA GLY A 66 18.73 0.35 10.53
C GLY A 66 17.59 0.10 9.54
N PHE A 67 17.96 -0.15 8.28
CA PHE A 67 17.02 -0.30 7.17
C PHE A 67 15.97 -1.39 7.41
N VAL A 68 16.39 -2.56 7.91
CA VAL A 68 15.48 -3.69 8.16
C VAL A 68 14.41 -3.33 9.20
N TRP A 69 14.80 -2.69 10.30
CA TRP A 69 13.86 -2.27 11.34
C TRP A 69 12.93 -1.16 10.85
N ALA A 70 13.45 -0.20 10.09
CA ALA A 70 12.63 0.85 9.50
C ALA A 70 11.57 0.27 8.56
N MET A 71 11.94 -0.71 7.72
CA MET A 71 11.01 -1.42 6.83
C MET A 71 9.95 -2.19 7.60
N ILE A 72 10.34 -3.01 8.59
CA ILE A 72 9.37 -3.80 9.38
C ILE A 72 8.34 -2.89 10.07
N VAL A 73 8.78 -1.79 10.68
CA VAL A 73 7.88 -0.84 11.34
C VAL A 73 7.00 -0.12 10.32
N ALA A 74 7.55 0.24 9.16
CA ALA A 74 6.80 0.84 8.07
C ALA A 74 5.66 -0.06 7.60
N GLU A 75 5.94 -1.34 7.33
CA GLU A 75 4.94 -2.31 6.87
C GLU A 75 3.83 -2.51 7.90
N ILE A 76 4.18 -2.67 9.19
CA ILE A 76 3.20 -2.78 10.27
C ILE A 76 2.32 -1.53 10.35
N PHE A 77 2.93 -0.35 10.23
CA PHE A 77 2.21 0.92 10.25
C PHE A 77 1.24 1.03 9.07
N VAL A 78 1.70 0.75 7.85
CA VAL A 78 0.85 0.83 6.65
C VAL A 78 -0.34 -0.11 6.79
N VAL A 79 -0.10 -1.38 7.13
CA VAL A 79 -1.17 -2.37 7.32
C VAL A 79 -2.17 -1.93 8.39
N ALA A 80 -1.70 -1.40 9.52
CA ALA A 80 -2.57 -0.95 10.59
C ALA A 80 -3.45 0.25 10.17
N VAL A 81 -2.85 1.26 9.54
CA VAL A 81 -3.55 2.48 9.12
C VAL A 81 -4.55 2.16 8.02
N GLU A 82 -4.16 1.39 7.02
CA GLU A 82 -5.05 1.00 5.92
C GLU A 82 -6.20 0.10 6.38
N MET A 83 -5.94 -0.87 7.27
CA MET A 83 -6.99 -1.66 7.90
C MET A 83 -8.02 -0.76 8.60
N ILE A 84 -7.56 0.21 9.39
CA ILE A 84 -8.45 1.16 10.07
C ILE A 84 -9.22 1.99 9.04
N PHE A 85 -8.53 2.47 7.99
CA PHE A 85 -9.14 3.26 6.94
C PHE A 85 -10.23 2.48 6.20
N TYR A 86 -9.96 1.25 5.76
CA TYR A 86 -10.95 0.40 5.08
C TYR A 86 -12.12 0.02 5.99
N ARG A 87 -11.87 -0.18 7.29
CA ARG A 87 -12.94 -0.39 8.26
C ARG A 87 -13.85 0.83 8.36
N VAL A 88 -13.30 2.04 8.42
CA VAL A 88 -14.10 3.27 8.62
C VAL A 88 -14.76 3.71 7.31
N TYR A 89 -14.00 3.76 6.21
CA TYR A 89 -14.44 4.29 4.93
C TYR A 89 -15.29 3.28 4.14
N LEU A 90 -14.81 2.04 3.99
CA LEU A 90 -15.52 0.98 3.25
C LEU A 90 -16.46 0.14 4.13
N ARG A 91 -16.49 0.42 5.44
CA ARG A 91 -17.35 -0.27 6.44
C ARG A 91 -17.11 -1.78 6.49
N PHE A 92 -15.89 -2.22 6.20
CA PHE A 92 -15.52 -3.62 6.31
C PHE A 92 -15.40 -4.08 7.77
N GLY A 93 -15.75 -5.35 8.02
CA GLY A 93 -15.42 -5.99 9.29
C GLY A 93 -13.90 -6.04 9.50
N LEU A 94 -13.45 -6.09 10.76
CA LEU A 94 -12.01 -5.99 11.11
C LEU A 94 -11.16 -7.02 10.35
N VAL A 95 -11.61 -8.27 10.32
CA VAL A 95 -10.89 -9.37 9.67
C VAL A 95 -10.81 -9.13 8.16
N LYS A 96 -11.91 -8.69 7.53
CA LYS A 96 -11.94 -8.39 6.10
C LYS A 96 -10.99 -7.25 5.75
N ALA A 97 -11.02 -6.17 6.53
CA ALA A 97 -10.13 -5.02 6.35
C ALA A 97 -8.65 -5.41 6.51
N LEU A 98 -8.33 -6.23 7.52
CA LEU A 98 -6.97 -6.71 7.79
C LEU A 98 -6.46 -7.58 6.65
N VAL A 99 -7.25 -8.56 6.19
CA VAL A 99 -6.84 -9.46 5.10
C VAL A 99 -6.61 -8.68 3.81
N ILE A 100 -7.49 -7.73 3.49
CA ILE A 100 -7.34 -6.89 2.29
C ILE A 100 -6.07 -6.04 2.37
N SER A 101 -5.86 -5.33 3.49
CA SER A 101 -4.67 -4.49 3.65
C SER A 101 -3.38 -5.29 3.64
N LEU A 102 -3.32 -6.42 4.35
CA LEU A 102 -2.16 -7.32 4.32
C LEU A 102 -1.88 -7.83 2.90
N THR A 103 -2.90 -8.26 2.18
CA THR A 103 -2.72 -8.82 0.82
C THR A 103 -2.29 -7.75 -0.17
N ALA A 104 -2.89 -6.56 -0.11
CA ALA A 104 -2.53 -5.44 -0.98
C ALA A 104 -1.09 -5.00 -0.76
N ASN A 105 -0.67 -4.80 0.51
CA ASN A 105 0.69 -4.41 0.84
C ASN A 105 1.73 -5.46 0.46
N LEU A 106 1.49 -6.74 0.81
CA LEU A 106 2.43 -7.81 0.47
C LEU A 106 2.65 -7.94 -1.04
N ILE A 107 1.58 -7.80 -1.84
CA ILE A 107 1.69 -7.87 -3.29
C ILE A 107 2.37 -6.61 -3.84
N SER A 108 2.02 -5.42 -3.36
CA SER A 108 2.63 -4.14 -3.75
C SER A 108 4.13 -4.13 -3.44
N TRP A 109 4.52 -4.52 -2.22
CA TRP A 109 5.91 -4.66 -1.82
C TRP A 109 6.65 -5.67 -2.71
N GLY A 110 6.06 -6.85 -2.95
CA GLY A 110 6.64 -7.86 -3.82
C GLY A 110 6.85 -7.37 -5.26
N VAL A 111 5.88 -6.63 -5.82
CA VAL A 111 6.02 -6.00 -7.15
C VAL A 111 7.12 -4.95 -7.14
N GLY A 112 7.21 -4.13 -6.10
CA GLY A 112 8.27 -3.14 -5.91
C GLY A 112 9.65 -3.78 -5.90
N GLU A 113 9.85 -4.84 -5.12
CA GLU A 113 11.11 -5.58 -5.06
C GLU A 113 11.44 -6.27 -6.38
N MET A 114 10.47 -6.86 -7.07
CA MET A 114 10.69 -7.45 -8.39
C MET A 114 11.20 -6.41 -9.39
N LEU A 115 10.62 -5.21 -9.40
CA LEU A 115 11.07 -4.12 -10.27
C LEU A 115 12.47 -3.63 -9.88
N HIS A 116 12.76 -3.55 -8.58
CA HIS A 116 14.09 -3.20 -8.11
C HIS A 116 15.15 -4.23 -8.54
N VAL A 117 14.85 -5.53 -8.45
CA VAL A 117 15.76 -6.59 -8.93
C VAL A 117 15.89 -6.55 -10.46
N TRP A 118 14.80 -6.36 -11.20
CA TRP A 118 14.80 -6.37 -12.67
C TRP A 118 15.46 -5.14 -13.31
N PHE A 119 15.27 -3.96 -12.73
CA PHE A 119 15.82 -2.70 -13.26
C PHE A 119 17.08 -2.22 -12.53
N GLY A 120 17.33 -2.72 -11.31
CA GLY A 120 18.48 -2.40 -10.47
C GLY A 120 19.55 -3.51 -10.42
N GLY A 121 19.29 -4.72 -10.95
CA GLY A 121 20.23 -5.85 -11.01
C GLY A 121 21.41 -5.69 -11.98
N GLY A 122 21.84 -4.45 -12.21
CA GLY A 122 22.96 -4.10 -13.07
C GLY A 122 23.82 -2.99 -12.49
N LYS A 123 24.09 -3.01 -11.17
CA LYS A 123 25.30 -2.45 -10.54
C LYS A 123 25.67 -3.21 -9.28
#